data_AF-A0A150AAC5-F1
#
_entry.id   AF-A0A150AAC5-F1
#
_cell.length_a   1.000
_cell.length_b   1.000
_cell.length_c   1.000
_cell.angle_alpha   90.00
_cell.angle_beta   90.00
_cell.angle_gamma   90.00
#
_symmetry.space_group_name_H-M   'P 1'
#
loop_
_entity.id
_entity.type
_entity.pdbx_description
1 polymer ?
#
loop_
_entity_poly.entity_id
_entity_poly.type
_entity_poly.pdbx_seq_one_letter_code
_entity_poly.pdbx_strand_id
1 'polypeptide(L)'
;MIGENIVKLRKKNNMQQKELAQLIDISVQGLIKWEKGKVEIPYSGLSKIADIFKVPLDYIVKGPPAKVVSLINSKGGNTKSSLLRQITMGIVIECPELKVLCIDTDPQQTLAMYAENGRHENIDVISFDSNTIAVSEKYRKLIEDSQYSYDYILVDTAGYVAVTDLLTSIIANSDVIVPITLNETALGPTISSISNIADVRDSLDLPTKIIGIRNRVNRTVKESRMPFELDGYMGLKLLDTFIPDSIQYQRDTNFSNTNITKEVRSLIHELLPVLE
;
A
#
# COMPACT_ATOMS: atom_id res chain seq x y z
N MET A 1 -17.28 -11.31 10.80
CA MET A 1 -16.74 -11.41 9.43
C MET A 1 -17.76 -11.01 8.37
N ILE A 2 -18.59 -11.91 7.80
CA ILE A 2 -19.46 -11.55 6.64
C ILE A 2 -20.45 -10.42 6.96
N GLY A 3 -21.17 -10.53 8.09
CA GLY A 3 -22.13 -9.50 8.50
C GLY A 3 -21.51 -8.12 8.69
N GLU A 4 -20.30 -8.05 9.26
CA GLU A 4 -19.56 -6.80 9.44
C GLU A 4 -19.12 -6.21 8.10
N ASN A 5 -18.72 -7.04 7.14
CA ASN A 5 -18.38 -6.59 5.79
C ASN A 5 -19.59 -5.97 5.08
N ILE A 6 -20.78 -6.55 5.25
CA ILE A 6 -22.03 -5.98 4.75
C ILE A 6 -22.31 -4.62 5.41
N VAL A 7 -22.13 -4.50 6.73
CA VAL A 7 -22.28 -3.22 7.44
C VAL A 7 -21.32 -2.17 6.87
N LYS A 8 -20.05 -2.53 6.68
CA LYS A 8 -19.01 -1.64 6.13
C LYS A 8 -19.39 -1.17 4.72
N LEU A 9 -19.76 -2.09 3.82
CA LEU A 9 -20.21 -1.77 2.46
C LEU A 9 -21.41 -0.83 2.45
N ARG A 10 -22.43 -1.15 3.25
CA ARG A 10 -23.64 -0.36 3.33
C ARG A 10 -23.36 1.06 3.81
N LYS A 11 -22.56 1.22 4.87
CA LYS A 11 -22.17 2.53 5.40
C LYS A 11 -21.29 3.33 4.42
N LYS A 12 -20.33 2.68 3.75
CA LYS A 12 -19.49 3.32 2.72
C LYS A 12 -20.32 3.90 1.57
N ASN A 13 -21.45 3.29 1.27
CA ASN A 13 -22.41 3.76 0.26
C ASN A 13 -23.55 4.62 0.85
N ASN A 14 -23.41 5.11 2.09
CA ASN A 14 -24.41 5.94 2.78
C ASN A 14 -25.83 5.34 2.82
N MET A 15 -25.94 4.01 2.81
CA MET A 15 -27.21 3.30 2.69
C MET A 15 -27.77 2.90 4.07
N GLN A 16 -29.08 2.98 4.26
CA GLN A 16 -29.76 2.54 5.46
C GLN A 16 -30.11 1.04 5.40
N GLN A 17 -30.26 0.38 6.56
CA GLN A 17 -30.65 -1.04 6.60
C GLN A 17 -32.00 -1.28 5.90
N LYS A 18 -32.94 -0.34 6.00
CA LYS A 18 -34.24 -0.44 5.34
C LYS A 18 -34.11 -0.48 3.82
N GLU A 19 -33.25 0.37 3.26
CA GLU A 19 -33.03 0.48 1.82
C GLU A 19 -32.38 -0.80 1.27
N LEU A 20 -31.32 -1.28 1.93
CA LEU A 20 -30.65 -2.51 1.51
C LEU A 20 -31.59 -3.73 1.61
N ALA A 21 -32.37 -3.83 2.69
CA ALA A 21 -33.32 -4.92 2.86
C ALA A 21 -34.39 -4.93 1.75
N GLN A 22 -34.86 -3.75 1.33
CA GLN A 22 -35.80 -3.61 0.21
C GLN A 22 -35.17 -4.05 -1.12
N LEU A 23 -33.92 -3.66 -1.39
CA LEU A 23 -33.21 -4.04 -2.63
C LEU A 23 -32.95 -5.55 -2.71
N ILE A 24 -32.67 -6.20 -1.58
CA ILE A 24 -32.44 -7.65 -1.51
C ILE A 24 -33.76 -8.44 -1.52
N ASP A 25 -34.89 -7.78 -1.25
CA ASP A 25 -36.20 -8.38 -1.03
C ASP A 25 -36.25 -9.29 0.22
N ILE A 26 -35.85 -8.73 1.36
CA ILE A 26 -35.93 -9.36 2.69
C ILE A 26 -36.48 -8.39 3.74
N SER A 27 -36.89 -8.92 4.90
CA SER A 27 -37.25 -8.07 6.03
C SER A 27 -36.03 -7.32 6.60
N VAL A 28 -36.25 -6.10 7.10
CA VAL A 28 -35.21 -5.33 7.81
C VAL A 28 -34.65 -6.10 9.00
N GLN A 29 -35.50 -6.85 9.71
CA GLN A 29 -35.07 -7.73 10.80
C GLN A 29 -34.16 -8.87 10.29
N GLY A 30 -34.45 -9.42 9.11
CA GLY A 30 -33.59 -10.39 8.43
C GLY A 30 -32.22 -9.82 8.16
N LEU A 31 -32.14 -8.62 7.57
CA LEU A 31 -30.87 -7.94 7.32
C LEU A 31 -30.10 -7.67 8.62
N ILE A 32 -30.77 -7.22 9.69
CA ILE A 32 -30.12 -7.00 11.00
C ILE A 32 -29.50 -8.30 11.52
N LYS A 33 -30.19 -9.44 11.36
CA LYS A 33 -29.66 -10.75 11.76
C LYS A 33 -28.45 -11.14 10.92
N TRP A 34 -28.48 -10.88 9.61
CA TRP A 34 -27.35 -11.10 8.71
C TRP A 34 -26.15 -10.24 9.09
N GLU A 35 -26.34 -8.93 9.28
CA GLU A 35 -25.28 -7.99 9.69
C GLU A 35 -24.67 -8.34 11.05
N LYS A 36 -25.46 -8.88 11.99
CA LYS A 36 -24.99 -9.34 13.30
C LYS A 36 -24.41 -10.76 13.30
N GLY A 37 -24.38 -11.44 12.14
CA GLY A 37 -23.94 -12.84 12.04
C GLY A 37 -24.78 -13.83 12.86
N LYS A 38 -26.05 -13.50 13.11
CA LYS A 38 -26.97 -14.33 13.91
C LYS A 38 -27.63 -15.46 13.12
N VAL A 39 -27.62 -15.35 11.79
CA VAL A 39 -28.19 -16.34 10.87
C VAL A 39 -27.24 -16.43 9.66
N GLU A 40 -27.10 -17.63 9.12
CA GLU A 40 -26.37 -17.86 7.88
C GLU A 40 -27.05 -17.14 6.70
N ILE A 41 -26.23 -16.57 5.83
CA ILE A 41 -26.73 -15.82 4.67
C ILE A 41 -26.73 -16.78 3.48
N PRO A 42 -27.89 -17.00 2.82
CA PRO A 42 -27.93 -17.86 1.64
C PRO A 42 -27.14 -17.23 0.50
N TYR A 43 -26.59 -18.06 -0.40
CA TYR A 43 -25.84 -17.60 -1.58
C TYR A 43 -26.63 -16.56 -2.41
N SER A 44 -27.93 -16.77 -2.57
CA SER A 44 -28.81 -15.81 -3.28
C SER A 44 -28.82 -14.42 -2.63
N GLY A 45 -28.73 -14.34 -1.30
CA GLY A 45 -28.59 -13.09 -0.57
C GLY A 45 -27.22 -12.45 -0.79
N LEU A 46 -26.15 -13.23 -0.71
CA LEU A 46 -24.79 -12.75 -0.95
C LEU A 46 -24.59 -12.25 -2.39
N SER A 47 -25.12 -12.98 -3.39
CA SER A 47 -25.07 -12.59 -4.80
C SER A 47 -25.79 -11.26 -5.03
N LYS A 48 -27.00 -11.09 -4.49
CA LYS A 48 -27.73 -9.81 -4.60
C LYS A 48 -26.95 -8.65 -4.00
N ILE A 49 -26.33 -8.85 -2.83
CA ILE A 49 -25.48 -7.83 -2.20
C ILE A 49 -24.29 -7.48 -3.10
N ALA A 50 -23.62 -8.49 -3.68
CA ALA A 50 -22.50 -8.30 -4.60
C ALA A 50 -22.90 -7.47 -5.82
N ASP A 51 -24.05 -7.81 -6.42
CA ASP A 51 -24.59 -7.12 -7.60
C ASP A 51 -24.98 -5.66 -7.28
N ILE A 52 -25.64 -5.42 -6.14
CA ILE A 52 -26.06 -4.08 -5.68
C ILE A 52 -24.84 -3.16 -5.50
N PHE A 53 -23.81 -3.65 -4.83
CA PHE A 53 -22.61 -2.87 -4.53
C PHE A 53 -21.53 -2.94 -5.60
N LYS A 54 -21.74 -3.74 -6.66
CA LYS A 54 -20.79 -3.99 -7.76
C LYS A 54 -19.42 -4.43 -7.24
N VAL A 55 -19.41 -5.35 -6.26
CA VAL A 55 -18.19 -5.92 -5.68
C VAL A 55 -18.14 -7.43 -5.91
N PRO A 56 -16.95 -8.04 -6.00
CA PRO A 56 -16.82 -9.49 -6.06
C PRO A 56 -17.44 -10.15 -4.80
N LEU A 57 -17.96 -11.37 -4.95
CA LEU A 57 -18.47 -12.14 -3.82
C LEU A 57 -17.42 -12.31 -2.71
N ASP A 58 -16.16 -12.51 -3.11
CA ASP A 58 -15.02 -12.61 -2.21
C ASP A 58 -14.87 -11.38 -1.32
N TYR A 59 -15.20 -10.18 -1.80
CA TYR A 59 -15.17 -8.97 -0.98
C TYR A 59 -16.12 -9.09 0.22
N ILE A 60 -17.31 -9.66 0.00
CA ILE A 60 -18.33 -9.81 1.05
C ILE A 60 -17.89 -10.88 2.05
N VAL A 61 -17.38 -12.00 1.53
CA VAL A 61 -17.03 -13.17 2.33
C VAL A 61 -15.74 -12.96 3.12
N LYS A 62 -14.69 -12.48 2.45
CA LYS A 62 -13.32 -12.34 2.97
C LYS A 62 -13.04 -10.94 3.51
N GLY A 63 -13.72 -9.92 2.99
CA GLY A 63 -13.47 -8.51 3.31
C GLY A 63 -12.81 -7.77 2.14
N PRO A 64 -12.53 -6.46 2.29
CA PRO A 64 -11.78 -5.73 1.28
C PRO A 64 -10.42 -6.38 1.05
N PRO A 65 -9.94 -6.45 -0.21
CA PRO A 65 -8.58 -6.87 -0.47
C PRO A 65 -7.58 -5.87 0.11
N ALA A 66 -6.37 -6.35 0.36
CA ALA A 66 -5.26 -5.59 0.89
C ALA A 66 -4.98 -4.37 0.02
N LYS A 67 -4.63 -3.26 0.66
CA LYS A 67 -4.10 -2.10 -0.05
C LYS A 67 -2.66 -2.38 -0.46
N VAL A 68 -2.43 -2.50 -1.76
CA VAL A 68 -1.09 -2.69 -2.31
C VAL A 68 -0.41 -1.33 -2.52
N VAL A 69 0.78 -1.16 -1.99
CA VAL A 69 1.58 0.07 -2.10
C VAL A 69 3.01 -0.28 -2.45
N SER A 70 3.56 0.35 -3.48
CA SER A 70 4.90 0.03 -4.00
C SER A 70 5.85 1.21 -3.88
N LEU A 71 7.06 0.99 -3.36
CA LEU A 71 8.09 2.01 -3.34
C LEU A 71 8.92 1.93 -4.62
N ILE A 72 8.81 2.93 -5.48
CA ILE A 72 9.44 2.96 -6.81
C ILE A 72 10.44 4.11 -6.92
N ASN A 73 11.64 3.81 -7.40
CA ASN A 73 12.67 4.80 -7.76
C ASN A 73 13.67 4.19 -8.77
N SER A 74 14.10 5.01 -9.73
CA SER A 74 15.03 4.67 -10.82
C SER A 74 16.48 4.51 -10.36
N LYS A 75 16.88 5.17 -9.25
CA LYS A 75 18.20 4.94 -8.65
C LYS A 75 18.15 3.79 -7.64
N GLY A 76 19.04 2.81 -7.84
CA GLY A 76 19.42 1.82 -6.84
C GLY A 76 20.23 2.49 -5.73
N GLY A 77 19.59 2.71 -4.59
CA GLY A 77 20.21 3.21 -3.37
C GLY A 77 19.29 2.92 -2.19
N ASN A 78 19.88 2.68 -1.01
CA ASN A 78 19.27 2.11 0.21
C ASN A 78 18.19 2.99 0.89
N THR A 79 17.35 3.67 0.12
CA THR A 79 16.30 4.57 0.62
C THR A 79 14.91 3.94 0.54
N LYS A 80 14.66 3.05 -0.43
CA LYS A 80 13.38 2.35 -0.60
C LYS A 80 13.13 1.37 0.54
N SER A 81 13.96 0.34 0.70
CA SER A 81 13.83 -0.67 1.75
C SER A 81 13.77 -0.05 3.17
N SER A 82 14.58 0.99 3.42
CA SER A 82 14.57 1.71 4.70
C SER A 82 13.26 2.46 4.92
N LEU A 83 12.76 3.21 3.93
CA LEU A 83 11.48 3.92 4.05
C LEU A 83 10.31 2.94 4.14
N LEU A 84 10.31 1.87 3.35
CA LEU A 84 9.32 0.80 3.41
C LEU A 84 9.27 0.24 4.82
N ARG A 85 10.42 -0.10 5.41
CA ARG A 85 10.51 -0.58 6.80
C ARG A 85 9.90 0.41 7.80
N GLN A 86 10.17 1.71 7.65
CA GLN A 86 9.58 2.72 8.54
C GLN A 86 8.06 2.80 8.38
N ILE A 87 7.54 2.71 7.15
CA ILE A 87 6.10 2.66 6.89
C ILE A 87 5.49 1.38 7.48
N THR A 88 6.07 0.21 7.23
CA THR A 88 5.61 -1.08 7.77
C THR A 88 5.51 -1.02 9.29
N MET A 89 6.58 -0.59 9.97
CA MET A 89 6.59 -0.48 11.41
C MET A 89 5.60 0.57 11.92
N GLY A 90 5.48 1.71 11.23
CA GLY A 90 4.51 2.72 11.57
C GLY A 90 3.07 2.19 11.53
N ILE A 91 2.71 1.45 10.48
CA ILE A 91 1.37 0.86 10.32
C ILE A 91 1.06 -0.10 11.49
N VAL A 92 1.93 -1.08 11.76
CA VAL A 92 1.62 -2.10 12.78
C VAL A 92 1.68 -1.58 14.21
N ILE A 93 2.34 -0.45 14.46
CA ILE A 93 2.42 0.17 15.79
C ILE A 93 1.24 1.11 16.04
N GLU A 94 0.87 1.94 15.06
CA GLU A 94 -0.27 2.86 15.20
C GLU A 94 -1.62 2.14 14.96
N CYS A 95 -1.63 1.01 14.26
CA CYS A 95 -2.79 0.17 14.00
C CYS A 95 -2.47 -1.33 14.27
N PRO A 96 -2.40 -1.75 15.54
CA PRO A 96 -1.97 -3.10 15.94
C PRO A 96 -2.84 -4.25 15.45
N GLU A 97 -4.05 -3.98 14.98
CA GLU A 97 -4.95 -4.95 14.38
C GLU A 97 -4.61 -5.30 12.93
N LEU A 98 -3.80 -4.47 12.26
CA LEU A 98 -3.51 -4.61 10.84
C LEU A 98 -2.32 -5.54 10.59
N LYS A 99 -2.44 -6.38 9.57
CA LYS A 99 -1.40 -7.27 9.08
C LYS A 99 -0.78 -6.73 7.79
N VAL A 100 0.55 -6.77 7.73
CA VAL A 100 1.31 -6.24 6.60
C VAL A 100 2.18 -7.35 6.00
N LEU A 101 2.03 -7.55 4.69
CA LEU A 101 2.97 -8.34 3.90
C LEU A 101 3.96 -7.41 3.21
N CYS A 102 5.25 -7.65 3.38
CA CYS A 102 6.29 -6.99 2.60
C CYS A 102 6.80 -7.92 1.49
N ILE A 103 6.85 -7.43 0.26
CA ILE A 103 7.40 -8.16 -0.89
C ILE A 103 8.71 -7.50 -1.31
N ASP A 104 9.80 -8.24 -1.24
CA ASP A 104 11.12 -7.78 -1.67
C ASP A 104 11.41 -8.28 -3.08
N THR A 105 11.38 -7.38 -4.07
CA THR A 105 11.69 -7.73 -5.46
C THR A 105 13.14 -7.46 -5.83
N ASP A 106 13.91 -6.85 -4.92
CA ASP A 106 15.32 -6.56 -5.14
C ASP A 106 16.16 -7.82 -4.90
N PRO A 107 17.03 -8.21 -5.85
CA PRO A 107 17.93 -9.35 -5.66
C PRO A 107 18.81 -9.26 -4.40
N GLN A 108 19.02 -8.07 -3.83
CA GLN A 108 19.74 -7.89 -2.56
C GLN A 108 19.00 -8.39 -1.32
N GLN A 109 17.68 -8.63 -1.42
CA GLN A 109 16.84 -9.20 -0.34
C GLN A 109 16.99 -8.47 1.01
N THR A 110 17.03 -7.14 0.98
CA THR A 110 17.25 -6.31 2.17
C THR A 110 16.18 -6.52 3.23
N LEU A 111 14.91 -6.69 2.83
CA LEU A 111 13.82 -6.90 3.77
C LEU A 111 13.85 -8.29 4.40
N ALA A 112 14.31 -9.31 3.66
CA ALA A 112 14.48 -10.65 4.21
C ALA A 112 15.52 -10.63 5.34
N MET A 113 16.66 -9.95 5.13
CA MET A 113 17.67 -9.72 6.17
C MET A 113 17.07 -8.97 7.38
N TYR A 114 16.21 -7.97 7.16
CA TYR A 114 15.54 -7.27 8.27
C TYR A 114 14.61 -8.20 9.07
N ALA A 115 13.87 -9.08 8.40
CA ALA A 115 13.02 -10.05 9.07
C ALA A 115 13.82 -11.05 9.91
N GLU A 116 14.97 -11.52 9.39
CA GLU A 116 15.88 -12.42 10.11
C GLU A 116 16.48 -11.77 11.37
N ASN A 117 16.78 -10.48 11.32
CA ASN A 117 17.28 -9.71 12.46
C ASN A 117 16.20 -9.45 13.54
N GLY A 118 14.94 -9.75 13.24
CA GLY A 118 13.82 -9.62 14.18
C GLY A 118 12.55 -9.21 13.46
N ARG A 119 11.43 -9.84 13.82
CA ARG A 119 10.15 -9.68 13.13
C ARG A 119 9.00 -9.46 14.11
N HIS A 120 8.15 -8.48 13.82
CA HIS A 120 6.87 -8.29 14.50
C HIS A 120 5.87 -9.37 14.06
N GLU A 121 4.96 -9.79 14.95
CA GLU A 121 3.99 -10.86 14.66
C GLU A 121 3.02 -10.56 13.51
N ASN A 122 2.72 -9.27 13.29
CA ASN A 122 1.84 -8.80 12.21
C ASN A 122 2.57 -8.49 10.90
N ILE A 123 3.87 -8.81 10.79
CA ILE A 123 4.65 -8.55 9.58
C ILE A 123 5.14 -9.88 9.02
N ASP A 124 4.77 -10.14 7.76
CA ASP A 124 5.40 -11.18 6.95
C ASP A 124 6.26 -10.56 5.85
N VAL A 125 7.28 -11.28 5.41
CA VAL A 125 8.19 -10.86 4.35
C VAL A 125 8.38 -12.01 3.36
N ILE A 126 8.26 -11.72 2.07
CA ILE A 126 8.48 -12.66 0.98
C ILE A 126 9.51 -12.07 0.02
N SER A 127 10.57 -12.84 -0.27
CA SER A 127 11.49 -12.55 -1.37
C SER A 127 10.86 -12.99 -2.70
N PHE A 128 10.92 -12.12 -3.70
CA PHE A 128 10.38 -12.34 -5.03
C PHE A 128 11.49 -12.32 -6.08
N ASP A 129 11.67 -13.43 -6.79
CA ASP A 129 12.66 -13.54 -7.86
C ASP A 129 12.21 -12.78 -9.12
N SER A 130 12.76 -11.58 -9.30
CA SER A 130 12.49 -10.70 -10.44
C SER A 130 13.13 -11.15 -11.76
N ASN A 131 13.98 -12.18 -11.76
CA ASN A 131 14.67 -12.67 -12.95
C ASN A 131 14.03 -13.93 -13.57
N THR A 132 12.85 -14.31 -13.11
CA THR A 132 12.19 -15.54 -13.53
C THR A 132 11.37 -15.38 -14.81
N ILE A 133 11.05 -16.49 -15.48
CA ILE A 133 10.12 -16.49 -16.63
C ILE A 133 8.70 -16.19 -16.14
N ALA A 134 7.92 -15.45 -16.93
CA ALA A 134 6.55 -15.05 -16.62
C ALA A 134 6.47 -14.28 -15.28
N VAL A 135 7.45 -13.40 -15.06
CA VAL A 135 7.63 -12.67 -13.79
C VAL A 135 6.41 -11.82 -13.45
N SER A 136 5.77 -11.20 -14.44
CA SER A 136 4.58 -10.36 -14.21
C SER A 136 3.34 -11.19 -13.86
N GLU A 137 3.14 -12.35 -14.49
CA GLU A 137 2.07 -13.29 -14.11
C GLU A 137 2.28 -13.81 -12.68
N LYS A 138 3.52 -14.18 -12.33
CA LYS A 138 3.84 -14.67 -10.98
C LYS A 138 3.65 -13.59 -9.92
N TYR A 139 4.01 -12.35 -10.23
CA TYR A 139 3.76 -11.21 -9.34
C TYR A 139 2.26 -11.00 -9.13
N ARG A 140 1.47 -10.94 -10.21
CA ARG A 140 0.00 -10.81 -10.12
C ARG A 140 -0.63 -11.94 -9.31
N LYS A 141 -0.20 -13.18 -9.54
CA LYS A 141 -0.66 -14.33 -8.77
C LYS A 141 -0.32 -14.22 -7.28
N LEU A 142 0.89 -13.75 -6.94
CA LEU A 142 1.28 -13.53 -5.54
C LEU A 142 0.37 -12.52 -4.85
N ILE A 143 0.02 -11.42 -5.54
CA ILE A 143 -0.95 -10.43 -5.02
C ILE A 143 -2.32 -11.09 -4.85
N GLU A 144 -2.82 -11.79 -5.86
CA GLU A 144 -4.14 -12.45 -5.83
C GLU A 144 -4.28 -13.45 -4.67
N ASP A 145 -3.25 -14.27 -4.46
CA ASP A 145 -3.21 -15.30 -3.43
C ASP A 145 -3.06 -14.69 -2.01
N SER A 146 -2.50 -13.48 -1.90
CA SER A 146 -2.21 -12.80 -0.61
C SER A 146 -3.25 -11.76 -0.20
N GLN A 147 -4.00 -11.18 -1.14
CA GLN A 147 -4.80 -9.97 -0.93
C GLN A 147 -5.88 -10.08 0.17
N TYR A 148 -6.33 -11.27 0.56
CA TYR A 148 -7.35 -11.44 1.60
C TYR A 148 -6.79 -11.87 2.97
N SER A 149 -5.47 -12.06 3.06
CA SER A 149 -4.78 -12.48 4.30
C SER A 149 -4.11 -11.31 5.04
N TYR A 150 -4.00 -10.16 4.37
CA TYR A 150 -3.31 -8.97 4.84
C TYR A 150 -4.16 -7.73 4.60
N ASP A 151 -3.93 -6.67 5.37
CA ASP A 151 -4.58 -5.38 5.19
C ASP A 151 -3.76 -4.49 4.26
N TYR A 152 -2.42 -4.61 4.31
CA TYR A 152 -1.49 -3.92 3.43
C TYR A 152 -0.49 -4.90 2.82
N ILE A 153 -0.19 -4.70 1.53
CA ILE A 153 0.93 -5.35 0.84
C ILE A 153 1.89 -4.24 0.41
N LEU A 154 3.09 -4.21 0.99
CA LEU A 154 4.11 -3.21 0.70
C LEU A 154 5.21 -3.82 -0.17
N VAL A 155 5.47 -3.23 -1.33
CA VAL A 155 6.39 -3.79 -2.33
C VAL A 155 7.64 -2.95 -2.41
N ASP A 156 8.79 -3.54 -2.08
CA ASP A 156 10.09 -2.93 -2.27
C ASP A 156 10.58 -3.26 -3.69
N THR A 157 10.65 -2.24 -4.54
CA THR A 157 11.05 -2.43 -5.92
C THR A 157 12.56 -2.31 -6.09
N ALA A 158 13.15 -3.20 -6.89
CA ALA A 158 14.51 -3.02 -7.36
C ALA A 158 14.70 -1.66 -8.07
N GLY A 159 15.91 -1.13 -8.08
CA GLY A 159 16.23 0.00 -8.98
C GLY A 159 16.00 -0.39 -10.44
N TYR A 160 15.47 0.53 -11.25
CA TYR A 160 15.20 0.25 -12.66
C TYR A 160 15.76 1.34 -13.57
N VAL A 161 16.26 0.91 -14.73
CA VAL A 161 16.80 1.81 -15.77
C VAL A 161 15.77 2.06 -16.88
N ALA A 162 14.90 1.09 -17.13
CA ALA A 162 13.83 1.17 -18.12
C ALA A 162 12.55 0.57 -17.54
N VAL A 163 11.40 0.98 -18.06
CA VAL A 163 10.11 0.41 -17.70
C VAL A 163 10.05 -1.02 -18.24
N THR A 164 9.90 -1.98 -17.34
CA THR A 164 9.78 -3.41 -17.66
C THR A 164 8.35 -3.87 -17.46
N ASP A 165 8.03 -5.06 -17.99
CA ASP A 165 6.72 -5.69 -17.78
C ASP A 165 6.40 -5.92 -16.29
N LEU A 166 7.42 -6.28 -15.49
CA LEU A 166 7.28 -6.36 -14.03
C LEU A 166 6.93 -5.00 -13.43
N LEU A 167 7.65 -3.94 -13.79
CA LEU A 167 7.38 -2.60 -13.25
C LEU A 167 5.98 -2.11 -13.65
N THR A 168 5.56 -2.33 -14.89
CA THR A 168 4.20 -2.04 -15.37
C THR A 168 3.16 -2.78 -14.54
N SER A 169 3.38 -4.07 -14.26
CA SER A 169 2.47 -4.85 -13.40
C SER A 169 2.45 -4.36 -11.96
N ILE A 170 3.58 -3.94 -11.40
CA ILE A 170 3.63 -3.34 -10.05
C ILE A 170 2.81 -2.05 -10.03
N ILE A 171 3.02 -1.14 -10.99
CA ILE A 171 2.28 0.13 -11.09
C ILE A 171 0.77 -0.11 -11.24
N ALA A 172 0.38 -1.04 -12.13
CA ALA A 172 -1.03 -1.35 -12.39
C ALA A 172 -1.78 -1.94 -11.19
N ASN A 173 -1.07 -2.54 -10.24
CA ASN A 173 -1.67 -3.21 -9.09
C ASN A 173 -1.39 -2.51 -7.76
N SER A 174 -0.89 -1.26 -7.76
CA SER A 174 -0.57 -0.56 -6.51
C SER A 174 -0.73 0.96 -6.60
N ASP A 175 -0.90 1.59 -5.44
CA ASP A 175 -0.53 3.00 -5.29
C ASP A 175 1.00 3.08 -5.13
N VAL A 176 1.61 4.13 -5.68
CA VAL A 176 3.06 4.23 -5.77
C VAL A 176 3.59 5.32 -4.86
N ILE A 177 4.54 4.96 -4.02
CA ILE A 177 5.33 5.89 -3.23
C ILE A 177 6.68 6.11 -3.91
N VAL A 178 7.02 7.36 -4.17
CA VAL A 178 8.32 7.79 -4.68
C VAL A 178 9.11 8.46 -3.55
N PRO A 179 10.22 7.85 -3.07
CA PRO A 179 11.12 8.51 -2.13
C PRO A 179 11.86 9.66 -2.83
N ILE A 180 11.79 10.86 -2.26
CA ILE A 180 12.38 12.09 -2.80
C ILE A 180 13.50 12.56 -1.87
N THR A 181 14.74 12.48 -2.32
CA THR A 181 15.88 13.06 -1.58
C THR A 181 16.11 14.50 -2.02
N LEU A 182 16.48 15.38 -1.09
CA LEU A 182 16.62 16.82 -1.36
C LEU A 182 17.96 17.23 -2.02
N ASN A 183 18.79 16.26 -2.43
CA ASN A 183 20.06 16.52 -3.08
C ASN A 183 19.85 16.75 -4.59
N GLU A 184 20.40 17.84 -5.15
CA GLU A 184 20.17 18.21 -6.55
C GLU A 184 20.55 17.10 -7.55
N THR A 185 21.61 16.35 -7.29
CA THR A 185 22.08 15.24 -8.14
C THR A 185 21.17 14.00 -8.10
N ALA A 186 20.23 13.95 -7.17
CA ALA A 186 19.27 12.86 -7.02
C ALA A 186 17.88 13.21 -7.58
N LEU A 187 17.61 14.49 -7.89
CA LEU A 187 16.30 14.93 -8.38
C LEU A 187 15.99 14.48 -9.81
N GLY A 188 16.96 14.52 -10.73
CA GLY A 188 16.75 14.04 -12.11
C GLY A 188 16.19 12.60 -12.18
N PRO A 189 16.80 11.63 -11.48
CA PRO A 189 16.27 10.27 -11.35
C PRO A 189 14.87 10.20 -10.74
N THR A 190 14.59 10.97 -9.69
CA THR A 190 13.26 11.05 -9.09
C THR A 190 12.22 11.57 -10.09
N ILE A 191 12.54 12.65 -10.82
CA ILE A 191 11.66 13.21 -11.86
C ILE A 191 11.43 12.19 -12.99
N SER A 192 12.48 11.49 -13.40
CA SER A 192 12.37 10.39 -14.37
C SER A 192 11.46 9.27 -13.86
N SER A 193 11.55 8.92 -12.57
CA SER A 193 10.66 7.93 -11.98
C SER A 193 9.21 8.37 -11.99
N ILE A 194 8.93 9.61 -11.55
CA ILE A 194 7.58 10.16 -11.55
C ILE A 194 7.01 10.16 -12.97
N SER A 195 7.81 10.58 -13.95
CA SER A 195 7.39 10.62 -15.36
C SER A 195 7.08 9.22 -15.90
N ASN A 196 7.96 8.24 -15.69
CA ASN A 196 7.74 6.86 -16.12
C ASN A 196 6.49 6.23 -15.47
N ILE A 197 6.24 6.51 -14.18
CA ILE A 197 5.05 6.01 -13.48
C ILE A 197 3.79 6.66 -14.05
N ALA A 198 3.82 7.98 -14.25
CA ALA A 198 2.70 8.73 -14.82
C ALA A 198 2.40 8.28 -16.26
N ASP A 199 3.42 8.08 -17.08
CA ASP A 199 3.27 7.59 -18.46
C ASP A 199 2.56 6.23 -18.49
N VAL A 200 2.95 5.29 -17.62
CA VAL A 200 2.28 3.99 -17.50
C VAL A 200 0.85 4.14 -16.98
N ARG A 201 0.64 4.93 -15.93
CA ARG A 201 -0.68 5.21 -15.34
C ARG A 201 -1.64 5.76 -16.39
N ASP A 202 -1.22 6.81 -17.08
CA ASP A 202 -2.05 7.56 -18.01
C ASP A 202 -2.29 6.78 -19.31
N SER A 203 -1.29 6.03 -19.80
CA SER A 203 -1.43 5.18 -21.00
C SER A 203 -2.38 4.00 -20.80
N LEU A 204 -2.52 3.52 -19.57
CA LEU A 204 -3.36 2.36 -19.22
C LEU A 204 -4.64 2.75 -18.46
N ASP A 205 -4.92 4.05 -18.31
CA ASP A 205 -6.06 4.59 -17.54
C ASP A 205 -6.17 3.98 -16.13
N LEU A 206 -5.04 3.94 -15.42
CA LEU A 206 -4.95 3.29 -14.12
C LEU A 206 -5.35 4.24 -12.98
N PRO A 207 -6.02 3.75 -11.92
CA PRO A 207 -6.38 4.54 -10.75
C PRO A 207 -5.20 4.83 -9.80
N THR A 208 -3.98 4.45 -10.19
CA THR A 208 -2.76 4.52 -9.38
C THR A 208 -2.48 5.93 -8.86
N LYS A 209 -2.46 6.10 -7.54
CA LYS A 209 -2.01 7.33 -6.90
C LYS A 209 -0.48 7.38 -6.92
N ILE A 210 0.10 8.54 -7.21
CA ILE A 210 1.56 8.76 -7.11
C ILE A 210 1.80 9.67 -5.89
N ILE A 211 2.51 9.18 -4.89
CA ILE A 211 2.71 9.85 -3.61
C ILE A 211 4.21 10.12 -3.40
N GLY A 212 4.58 11.36 -3.19
CA GLY A 212 5.95 11.78 -2.93
C GLY A 212 6.22 11.83 -1.42
N ILE A 213 7.28 11.17 -0.96
CA ILE A 213 7.74 11.28 0.44
C ILE A 213 9.16 11.80 0.46
N ARG A 214 9.37 12.95 1.09
CA ARG A 214 10.71 13.49 1.30
C ARG A 214 11.48 12.61 2.28
N ASN A 215 12.61 12.07 1.85
CA ASN A 215 13.41 11.10 2.58
C ASN A 215 14.86 11.58 2.73
N ARG A 216 15.53 11.17 3.82
CA ARG A 216 16.88 11.59 4.21
C ARG A 216 17.05 13.10 4.16
N VAL A 217 16.10 13.82 4.76
CA VAL A 217 16.14 15.28 4.85
C VAL A 217 17.19 15.72 5.87
N ASN A 218 18.22 16.42 5.42
CA ASN A 218 19.22 17.01 6.30
C ASN A 218 18.80 18.45 6.69
N ARG A 219 18.34 18.61 7.94
CA ARG A 219 17.86 19.89 8.48
C ARG A 219 18.93 21.00 8.56
N THR A 220 20.22 20.64 8.47
CA THR A 220 21.34 21.59 8.61
C THR A 220 21.79 22.19 7.28
N VAL A 221 21.35 21.62 6.15
CA VAL A 221 21.69 22.10 4.81
C VAL A 221 20.54 22.95 4.29
N LYS A 222 20.87 24.06 3.60
CA LYS A 222 19.86 24.86 2.91
C LYS A 222 19.21 23.99 1.83
N GLU A 223 17.97 23.58 2.09
CA GLU A 223 17.23 22.68 1.20
C GLU A 223 17.00 23.34 -0.17
N SER A 224 17.12 22.56 -1.23
CA SER A 224 16.60 22.97 -2.53
C SER A 224 15.09 23.17 -2.41
N ARG A 225 14.55 24.20 -3.07
CA ARG A 225 13.09 24.41 -3.13
C ARG A 225 12.42 23.50 -4.16
N MET A 226 13.17 22.97 -5.13
CA MET A 226 12.65 22.12 -6.20
C MET A 226 11.82 20.92 -5.74
N PRO A 227 12.14 20.19 -4.65
CA PRO A 227 11.32 19.09 -4.18
C PRO A 227 9.89 19.49 -3.81
N PHE A 228 9.67 20.73 -3.36
CA PHE A 228 8.34 21.27 -3.06
C PHE A 228 7.57 21.65 -4.33
N GLU A 229 8.28 21.97 -5.41
CA GLU A 229 7.69 22.25 -6.73
C GLU A 229 7.23 20.98 -7.45
N LEU A 230 7.57 19.80 -6.93
CA LEU A 230 7.08 18.52 -7.45
C LEU A 230 5.64 18.22 -7.04
N ASP A 231 5.08 18.92 -6.04
CA ASP A 231 3.68 18.72 -5.69
C ASP A 231 2.77 19.11 -6.87
N GLY A 232 1.86 18.22 -7.25
CA GLY A 232 1.03 18.31 -8.44
C GLY A 232 1.72 17.93 -9.77
N TYR A 233 3.05 17.80 -9.81
CA TYR A 233 3.76 17.41 -11.03
C TYR A 233 3.35 16.00 -11.46
N MET A 234 2.76 15.87 -12.65
CA MET A 234 2.21 14.61 -13.20
C MET A 234 1.22 13.89 -12.26
N GLY A 235 0.50 14.64 -11.44
CA GLY A 235 -0.45 14.10 -10.46
C GLY A 235 0.22 13.51 -9.22
N LEU A 236 1.50 13.80 -8.97
CA LEU A 236 2.15 13.52 -7.70
C LEU A 236 1.46 14.31 -6.58
N LYS A 237 1.13 13.63 -5.49
CA LYS A 237 0.79 14.27 -4.21
C LYS A 237 2.00 14.21 -3.28
N LEU A 238 2.60 15.34 -2.97
CA LEU A 238 3.71 15.42 -2.03
C LEU A 238 3.18 15.46 -0.59
N LEU A 239 3.73 14.64 0.29
CA LEU A 239 3.41 14.72 1.72
C LEU A 239 4.19 15.85 2.43
N ASP A 240 3.51 16.48 3.38
CA ASP A 240 4.06 17.51 4.26
C ASP A 240 5.05 16.92 5.27
N THR A 241 4.82 15.68 5.70
CA THR A 241 5.75 14.95 6.55
C THR A 241 6.96 14.46 5.75
N PHE A 242 8.13 14.45 6.41
CA PHE A 242 9.37 13.96 5.84
C PHE A 242 10.12 13.08 6.83
N ILE A 243 11.00 12.22 6.31
CA ILE A 243 11.92 11.40 7.11
C ILE A 243 13.30 12.07 7.14
N PRO A 244 13.82 12.48 8.32
CA PRO A 244 15.13 13.11 8.42
C PRO A 244 16.27 12.13 8.14
N ASP A 245 17.43 12.64 7.73
CA ASP A 245 18.65 11.83 7.65
C ASP A 245 19.20 11.61 9.07
N SER A 246 18.90 10.45 9.66
CA SER A 246 19.31 10.11 11.01
C SER A 246 20.04 8.78 11.07
N ILE A 247 21.04 8.70 11.95
CA ILE A 247 21.76 7.46 12.25
C ILE A 247 20.79 6.38 12.78
N GLN A 248 19.72 6.78 13.47
CA GLN A 248 18.70 5.86 13.97
C GLN A 248 18.08 5.06 12.81
N TYR A 249 17.59 5.73 11.76
CA TYR A 249 16.96 5.04 10.63
C TYR A 249 17.93 4.18 9.84
N GLN A 250 19.22 4.53 9.82
CA GLN A 250 20.26 3.73 9.19
C GLN A 250 20.56 2.44 9.98
N ARG A 251 20.30 2.44 11.30
CA ARG A 251 20.48 1.29 12.20
C ARG A 251 19.22 0.43 12.37
N ASP A 252 18.07 0.93 11.95
CA ASP A 252 16.79 0.21 11.99
C ASP A 252 16.73 -0.86 10.88
N THR A 253 17.50 -1.92 11.07
CA THR A 253 17.64 -3.05 10.13
C THR A 253 16.90 -4.30 10.61
N ASN A 254 15.78 -4.12 11.30
CA ASN A 254 14.88 -5.19 11.76
C ASN A 254 13.42 -4.70 11.80
N PHE A 255 12.48 -5.63 11.92
CA PHE A 255 11.05 -5.36 12.13
C PHE A 255 10.58 -5.64 13.57
N SER A 256 11.46 -5.75 14.56
CA SER A 256 11.08 -6.01 15.96
C SER A 256 11.15 -4.78 16.85
N ASN A 257 11.91 -3.75 16.47
CA ASN A 257 11.99 -2.49 17.22
C ASN A 257 10.69 -1.69 17.10
N THR A 258 9.90 -1.67 18.17
CA THR A 258 8.60 -1.00 18.27
C THR A 258 8.69 0.50 18.56
N ASN A 259 9.88 1.02 18.87
CA ASN A 259 10.10 2.44 19.12
C ASN A 259 10.22 3.24 17.81
N ILE A 260 9.07 3.58 17.22
CA ILE A 260 9.01 4.48 16.06
C ILE A 260 9.17 5.95 16.46
N THR A 261 9.76 6.75 15.59
CA THR A 261 9.95 8.19 15.82
C THR A 261 8.66 8.98 15.64
N LYS A 262 8.65 10.23 16.10
CA LYS A 262 7.52 11.14 15.89
C LYS A 262 7.27 11.38 14.39
N GLU A 263 8.33 11.50 13.59
CA GLU A 263 8.23 11.69 12.15
C GLU A 263 7.58 10.50 11.45
N VAL A 264 7.89 9.26 11.87
CA VAL A 264 7.22 8.06 11.35
C VAL A 264 5.74 8.06 11.72
N ARG A 265 5.37 8.39 12.97
CA ARG A 265 3.95 8.52 13.35
C ARG A 265 3.22 9.56 12.51
N SER A 266 3.79 10.75 12.38
CA SER A 266 3.24 11.81 11.54
C SER A 266 3.06 11.35 10.10
N LEU A 267 4.03 10.60 9.56
CA LEU A 267 3.95 10.07 8.21
C LEU A 267 2.78 9.11 8.05
N ILE A 268 2.56 8.20 9.00
CA ILE A 268 1.44 7.25 8.94
C ILE A 268 0.09 7.95 9.01
N HIS A 269 -0.06 8.90 9.94
CA HIS A 269 -1.31 9.67 10.07
C HIS A 269 -1.64 10.48 8.82
N GLU A 270 -0.62 10.90 8.06
CA GLU A 270 -0.81 11.59 6.79
C GLU A 270 -1.01 10.62 5.63
N LEU A 271 -0.28 9.50 5.59
CA LEU A 271 -0.27 8.54 4.48
C LEU A 271 -1.54 7.70 4.41
N LEU A 272 -2.04 7.17 5.52
CA LEU A 272 -3.18 6.24 5.51
C LEU A 272 -4.45 6.86 4.89
N PRO A 273 -4.87 8.08 5.26
CA PRO A 273 -6.02 8.73 4.62
C PRO A 273 -5.84 9.00 3.13
N VAL A 274 -4.59 9.10 2.65
CA VAL A 274 -4.30 9.27 1.22
C VAL A 274 -4.46 7.96 0.47
N LEU A 275 -4.24 6.82 1.12
CA LEU A 275 -4.36 5.49 0.51
C LEU A 275 -5.81 5.00 0.43
N GLU A 276 -6.69 5.44 1.34
CA GLU A 276 -8.12 5.06 1.38
C GLU A 276 -8.97 5.53 0.18
#